data_AF-A0A9P1EE60-F1
#
_entry.id   AF-A0A9P1EE60-F1
#
_cell.length_a   1.000
_cell.length_b   1.000
_cell.length_c   1.000
_cell.angle_alpha   90.00
_cell.angle_beta   90.00
_cell.angle_gamma   90.00
#
_symmetry.space_group_name_H-M   'P 1'
#
loop_
_entity.id
_entity.type
_entity.pdbx_description
1 polymer ?
#
loop_
_entity_poly.entity_id
_entity_poly.type
_entity_poly.pdbx_seq_one_letter_code
_entity_poly.pdbx_strand_id
1 'polypeptide(L)'
;MPISFSGELCNDLCCSFPCQHFLFVLALERAISMDLCGRDTVLFSSHKPKKAHLSKTLIALLCYGGVPREYFLEILKNALEEAQNIYSDEILALKATSNYEDLDYGSIAKSMILSGVPLSEPHLQCCLSMVTKEEKSGLRGGKLPISDSFYLIGTADPTETLNRDEVCIILDHGQIVGEVLVYRNPGLHFGDIHKLNAVHIKELDEIVGNAKYGIFFSIKGERSVANEIANGDFDGDVYWVSRNRELIEKFSTSSPWKRIYSTPNPVSRKPSEFSTKELELKLFEMFLETRMPSYSMSAASDSWMAHMDRLLVLGDSYASEKEAIREKMLHLIDLYYDTLDAPKSGKKVNIPKDLKVDKLPHFMAKERDSYHSKSVLGEIYDIVVAYETKTTPLVEIEKIACFSIKVPDECMRVWRKRYNEYRADMAEALSSCGESKNDLANEVIKKYKQLLYGADELEESGMNLREIYDNALAIYHVCYDHAKAVSDVRKCGFTWRDI
;
A
#
# COMPACT_ATOMS: atom_id res chain seq x y z
N MET A 1 34.58 -27.23 16.23
CA MET A 1 35.20 -26.76 14.98
C MET A 1 34.09 -26.18 14.12
N PRO A 2 33.99 -24.84 14.00
CA PRO A 2 33.02 -24.24 13.11
C PRO A 2 33.58 -24.28 11.67
N ILE A 3 32.77 -24.79 10.75
CA ILE A 3 33.08 -24.83 9.32
C ILE A 3 32.65 -23.49 8.73
N SER A 4 33.63 -22.75 8.23
CA SER A 4 33.50 -21.54 7.42
C SER A 4 32.93 -21.86 6.05
N PHE A 5 31.91 -21.13 5.60
CA PHE A 5 31.57 -21.04 4.17
C PHE A 5 31.96 -19.65 3.64
N SER A 6 32.94 -19.67 2.75
CA SER A 6 33.44 -18.56 1.95
C SER A 6 32.41 -18.14 0.90
N GLY A 7 32.25 -16.83 0.72
CA GLY A 7 31.51 -16.25 -0.38
C GLY A 7 32.28 -16.31 -1.70
N GLU A 8 31.54 -16.36 -2.80
CA GLU A 8 31.69 -15.58 -4.04
C GLU A 8 30.82 -16.21 -5.14
N LEU A 9 29.77 -15.50 -5.59
CA LEU A 9 29.34 -15.43 -6.99
C LEU A 9 28.21 -14.39 -7.19
N CYS A 10 28.62 -13.27 -7.79
CA CYS A 10 27.95 -12.26 -8.62
C CYS A 10 26.42 -12.07 -8.60
N ASN A 11 26.04 -10.86 -8.17
CA ASN A 11 25.38 -9.80 -8.96
C ASN A 11 24.85 -10.19 -10.35
N ASP A 12 23.52 -10.24 -10.49
CA ASP A 12 22.74 -9.43 -11.44
C ASP A 12 21.29 -9.93 -11.45
N LEU A 13 20.39 -9.26 -10.71
CA LEU A 13 18.94 -9.17 -11.00
C LEU A 13 18.27 -8.26 -9.96
N CYS A 14 18.25 -6.97 -10.29
CA CYS A 14 17.47 -5.95 -9.59
C CYS A 14 15.99 -6.11 -9.98
N CYS A 15 15.17 -6.67 -9.09
CA CYS A 15 13.70 -6.59 -9.13
C CYS A 15 13.13 -6.73 -7.71
N SER A 16 12.88 -5.59 -7.07
CA SER A 16 11.75 -5.28 -6.18
C SER A 16 10.85 -6.45 -5.71
N PHE A 17 11.01 -6.90 -4.46
CA PHE A 17 9.93 -7.31 -3.53
C PHE A 17 10.46 -7.24 -2.08
N PRO A 18 9.65 -6.83 -1.08
CA PRO A 18 10.18 -6.35 0.20
C PRO A 18 10.44 -7.46 1.23
N CYS A 19 11.33 -7.13 2.16
CA CYS A 19 11.81 -7.83 3.36
C CYS A 19 10.76 -8.43 4.33
N GLN A 20 9.48 -8.57 3.96
CA GLN A 20 8.44 -9.10 4.85
C GLN A 20 8.62 -10.59 5.18
N HIS A 21 9.20 -11.38 4.28
CA HIS A 21 9.42 -12.82 4.52
C HIS A 21 10.53 -13.11 5.54
N PHE A 22 11.54 -12.25 5.66
CA PHE A 22 12.65 -12.46 6.60
C PHE A 22 12.28 -12.11 8.04
N LEU A 23 11.48 -11.03 8.23
CA LEU A 23 10.89 -10.70 9.52
C LEU A 23 9.89 -11.77 10.00
N PHE A 24 9.15 -12.40 9.10
CA PHE A 24 8.18 -13.45 9.48
C PHE A 24 8.87 -14.71 10.01
N VAL A 25 10.05 -15.06 9.47
CA VAL A 25 10.83 -16.22 9.93
C VAL A 25 11.52 -15.94 11.27
N LEU A 26 12.08 -14.74 11.47
CA LEU A 26 12.63 -14.33 12.77
C LEU A 26 11.53 -14.16 13.84
N ALA A 27 10.33 -13.73 13.45
CA ALA A 27 9.16 -13.70 14.32
C ALA A 27 8.67 -15.12 14.67
N LEU A 28 8.73 -16.09 13.74
CA LEU A 28 8.42 -17.50 14.03
C LEU A 28 9.47 -18.13 14.95
N GLU A 29 10.77 -17.88 14.74
CA GLU A 29 11.83 -18.38 15.63
C GLU A 29 11.74 -17.79 17.04
N ARG A 30 11.35 -16.51 17.18
CA ARG A 30 11.06 -15.91 18.49
C ARG A 30 9.74 -16.41 19.09
N ALA A 31 8.72 -16.68 18.28
CA ALA A 31 7.43 -17.21 18.75
C ALA A 31 7.52 -18.68 19.20
N ILE A 32 8.38 -19.49 18.56
CA ILE A 32 8.63 -20.88 18.98
C ILE A 32 9.48 -20.94 20.26
N SER A 33 10.19 -19.86 20.60
CA SER A 33 11.01 -19.76 21.82
C SER A 33 10.31 -19.06 23.00
N MET A 34 9.09 -18.55 22.85
CA MET A 34 8.35 -17.90 23.93
C MET A 34 7.23 -18.81 24.45
N ASP A 35 7.39 -19.17 25.72
CA ASP A 35 6.50 -19.96 26.58
C ASP A 35 5.02 -20.07 26.15
N LEU A 36 4.62 -21.34 26.05
CA LEU A 36 3.25 -21.83 26.25
C LEU A 36 2.70 -21.35 27.61
N CYS A 37 2.22 -20.10 27.70
CA CYS A 37 1.43 -19.65 28.85
C CYS A 37 0.56 -18.42 28.53
N GLY A 38 -0.69 -18.67 28.13
CA GLY A 38 -1.88 -17.89 28.52
C GLY A 38 -1.88 -16.36 28.39
N ARG A 39 -1.27 -15.77 27.34
CA ARG A 39 -1.47 -14.35 27.01
C ARG A 39 -2.14 -14.23 25.64
N ASP A 40 -3.28 -13.57 25.60
CA ASP A 40 -3.96 -13.18 24.36
C ASP A 40 -2.97 -12.36 23.52
N THR A 41 -2.49 -12.94 22.42
CA THR A 41 -1.56 -12.26 21.50
C THR A 41 -2.40 -11.48 20.50
N VAL A 42 -2.46 -10.16 20.66
CA VAL A 42 -3.15 -9.26 19.72
C VAL A 42 -2.23 -9.02 18.52
N LEU A 43 -2.64 -9.49 17.34
CA LEU A 43 -1.89 -9.30 16.09
C LEU A 43 -2.18 -7.95 15.43
N PHE A 44 -3.41 -7.46 15.51
CA PHE A 44 -3.85 -6.19 14.92
C PHE A 44 -5.06 -5.62 15.65
N SER A 45 -5.22 -4.30 15.62
CA SER A 45 -6.39 -3.58 16.15
C SER A 45 -7.01 -2.72 15.06
N SER A 46 -8.32 -2.53 15.11
CA SER A 46 -8.97 -1.62 14.18
C SER A 46 -8.57 -0.17 14.44
N HIS A 47 -8.10 0.51 13.39
CA HIS A 47 -7.70 1.92 13.42
C HIS A 47 -8.54 2.72 12.44
N LYS A 48 -8.51 4.06 12.60
CA LYS A 48 -9.14 4.97 11.63
C LYS A 48 -8.64 4.65 10.22
N PRO A 49 -9.53 4.26 9.27
CA PRO A 49 -9.12 3.89 7.94
C PRO A 49 -8.40 5.05 7.25
N LYS A 50 -7.31 4.73 6.55
CA LYS A 50 -6.72 5.65 5.58
C LYS A 50 -7.71 5.91 4.44
N LYS A 51 -7.47 6.96 3.66
CA LYS A 51 -8.27 7.29 2.46
C LYS A 51 -8.45 6.05 1.59
N ALA A 52 -9.69 5.72 1.25
CA ALA A 52 -9.98 4.59 0.39
C ALA A 52 -9.61 4.90 -1.07
N HIS A 53 -9.19 3.86 -1.77
CA HIS A 53 -8.83 3.93 -3.17
C HIS A 53 -9.45 2.74 -3.89
N LEU A 54 -9.86 2.97 -5.13
CA LEU A 54 -10.17 1.91 -6.07
C LEU A 54 -8.86 1.28 -6.54
N SER A 55 -8.88 -0.03 -6.78
CA SER A 55 -7.80 -0.75 -7.47
C SER A 55 -8.16 -0.94 -8.95
N LYS A 56 -7.19 -1.22 -9.82
CA LYS A 56 -7.43 -1.56 -11.23
C LYS A 56 -8.46 -2.70 -11.40
N THR A 57 -8.40 -3.71 -10.52
CA THR A 57 -9.33 -4.83 -10.50
C THR A 57 -10.74 -4.38 -10.14
N LEU A 58 -10.87 -3.56 -9.08
CA LEU A 58 -12.15 -3.02 -8.66
C LEU A 58 -12.75 -2.09 -9.72
N ILE A 59 -11.94 -1.23 -10.36
CA ILE A 59 -12.38 -0.38 -11.48
C ILE A 59 -12.92 -1.24 -12.63
N ALA A 60 -12.20 -2.30 -13.00
CA ALA A 60 -12.65 -3.19 -14.06
C ALA A 60 -13.99 -3.87 -13.72
N LEU A 61 -14.13 -4.41 -12.51
CA LEU A 61 -15.37 -5.04 -12.04
C LEU A 61 -16.53 -4.06 -11.96
N LEU A 62 -16.31 -2.83 -11.48
CA LEU A 62 -17.32 -1.78 -11.45
C LEU A 62 -17.75 -1.38 -12.88
N CYS A 63 -16.81 -1.28 -13.83
CA CYS A 63 -17.14 -1.04 -15.23
C CYS A 63 -17.99 -2.16 -15.82
N TYR A 64 -17.66 -3.41 -15.52
CA TYR A 64 -18.44 -4.56 -15.95
C TYR A 64 -19.84 -4.57 -15.33
N GLY A 65 -19.96 -4.12 -14.08
CA GLY A 65 -21.24 -3.87 -13.41
C GLY A 65 -22.00 -2.65 -13.92
N GLY A 66 -21.55 -1.97 -14.97
CA GLY A 66 -22.28 -0.87 -15.63
C GLY A 66 -21.91 0.54 -15.17
N VAL A 67 -20.92 0.70 -14.28
CA VAL A 67 -20.42 2.04 -13.94
C VAL A 67 -19.74 2.65 -15.18
N PRO A 68 -20.18 3.83 -15.64
CA PRO A 68 -19.67 4.45 -16.87
C PRO A 68 -18.22 4.88 -16.70
N ARG A 69 -17.42 4.80 -17.77
CA ARG A 69 -16.00 5.17 -17.75
C ARG A 69 -15.79 6.62 -17.31
N GLU A 70 -16.71 7.51 -17.65
CA GLU A 70 -16.68 8.95 -17.35
C GLU A 70 -16.57 9.20 -15.84
N TYR A 71 -17.19 8.35 -15.02
CA TYR A 71 -17.11 8.43 -13.56
C TYR A 71 -15.67 8.32 -13.05
N PHE A 72 -14.91 7.34 -13.57
CA PHE A 72 -13.52 7.14 -13.17
C PHE A 72 -12.59 8.23 -13.71
N LEU A 73 -12.86 8.71 -14.93
CA LEU A 73 -12.09 9.79 -15.55
C LEU A 73 -12.29 11.11 -14.82
N GLU A 74 -13.49 11.38 -14.29
CA GLU A 74 -13.75 12.56 -13.45
C GLU A 74 -12.98 12.49 -12.13
N ILE A 75 -12.98 11.33 -11.46
CA ILE A 75 -12.16 11.10 -10.26
C ILE A 75 -10.68 11.32 -10.57
N LEU A 76 -10.18 10.76 -11.67
CA LEU A 76 -8.79 10.92 -12.10
C LEU A 76 -8.46 12.40 -12.33
N LYS A 77 -9.31 13.12 -13.05
CA LYS A 77 -9.12 14.54 -13.36
C LYS A 77 -9.03 15.37 -12.07
N ASN A 78 -9.95 15.16 -11.13
CA ASN A 78 -9.94 15.84 -9.84
C ASN A 78 -8.67 15.52 -9.04
N ALA A 79 -8.22 14.26 -9.03
CA ALA A 79 -6.99 13.86 -8.35
C ALA A 79 -5.74 14.51 -8.98
N LEU A 80 -5.69 14.60 -10.32
CA LEU A 80 -4.60 15.28 -11.02
C LEU A 80 -4.64 16.79 -10.77
N GLU A 81 -5.81 17.43 -10.71
CA GLU A 81 -5.92 18.85 -10.39
C GLU A 81 -5.47 19.14 -8.94
N GLU A 82 -5.90 18.32 -7.96
CA GLU A 82 -5.39 18.39 -6.58
C GLU A 82 -3.86 18.32 -6.56
N ALA A 83 -3.26 17.37 -7.31
CA ALA A 83 -1.82 17.18 -7.37
C ALA A 83 -1.03 18.36 -7.97
N GLN A 84 -1.62 19.23 -8.81
CA GLN A 84 -0.94 20.48 -9.25
C GLN A 84 -0.95 21.53 -8.17
N ASN A 85 -2.08 21.62 -7.48
CA ASN A 85 -2.34 22.70 -6.56
C ASN A 85 -1.63 22.51 -5.21
N ILE A 86 -1.04 21.32 -4.96
CA ILE A 86 -0.16 21.04 -3.81
C ILE A 86 0.95 22.09 -3.63
N TYR A 87 1.46 22.68 -4.71
CA TYR A 87 2.56 23.67 -4.61
C TYR A 87 2.10 25.08 -4.22
N SER A 88 0.80 25.34 -4.24
CA SER A 88 0.21 26.67 -4.03
C SER A 88 -0.86 26.71 -2.93
N ASP A 89 -1.38 25.55 -2.52
CA ASP A 89 -2.44 25.42 -1.53
C ASP A 89 -1.93 24.59 -0.34
N GLU A 90 -1.79 25.26 0.82
CA GLU A 90 -1.28 24.66 2.06
C GLU A 90 -2.18 23.52 2.57
N ILE A 91 -3.50 23.59 2.35
CA ILE A 91 -4.44 22.57 2.80
C ILE A 91 -4.27 21.31 1.95
N LEU A 92 -4.15 21.47 0.63
CA LEU A 92 -3.90 20.34 -0.27
C LEU A 92 -2.52 19.74 -0.04
N ALA A 93 -1.49 20.57 0.19
CA ALA A 93 -0.15 20.11 0.53
C ALA A 93 -0.16 19.28 1.82
N LEU A 94 -0.82 19.77 2.87
CA LEU A 94 -0.93 19.08 4.16
C LEU A 94 -1.72 17.77 4.04
N LYS A 95 -2.80 17.77 3.25
CA LYS A 95 -3.60 16.58 2.96
C LYS A 95 -2.77 15.51 2.23
N ALA A 96 -1.98 15.91 1.22
CA ALA A 96 -1.15 15.01 0.44
C ALA A 96 -0.01 14.43 1.29
N THR A 97 0.73 15.26 2.03
CA THR A 97 1.85 14.81 2.88
C THR A 97 1.39 13.88 4.00
N SER A 98 0.21 14.11 4.57
CA SER A 98 -0.39 13.21 5.57
C SER A 98 -0.66 11.79 5.04
N ASN A 99 -0.88 11.61 3.74
CA ASN A 99 -1.06 10.27 3.15
C ASN A 99 0.26 9.48 3.08
N TYR A 100 1.40 10.18 3.17
CA TYR A 100 2.75 9.64 3.04
C TYR A 100 3.61 9.92 4.28
N GLU A 101 2.98 10.12 5.44
CA GLU A 101 3.66 10.39 6.71
C GLU A 101 4.61 9.26 7.15
N ASP A 102 4.34 8.02 6.70
CA ASP A 102 5.22 6.87 6.95
C ASP A 102 6.56 6.95 6.18
N LEU A 103 6.73 7.95 5.29
CA LEU A 103 7.94 8.18 4.50
C LEU A 103 8.62 9.48 4.95
N ASP A 104 9.96 9.46 5.06
CA ASP A 104 10.76 10.59 5.56
C ASP A 104 10.35 11.95 4.94
N TYR A 105 10.25 12.01 3.61
CA TYR A 105 9.92 13.26 2.91
C TYR A 105 8.47 13.71 3.15
N GLY A 106 7.54 12.80 3.41
CA GLY A 106 6.15 13.11 3.71
C GLY A 106 6.01 13.65 5.14
N SER A 107 6.65 12.99 6.11
CA SER A 107 6.72 13.45 7.50
C SER A 107 7.40 14.83 7.60
N ILE A 108 8.58 15.00 7.00
CA ILE A 108 9.31 16.28 7.01
C ILE A 108 8.47 17.39 6.38
N ALA A 109 7.87 17.16 5.20
CA ALA A 109 7.04 18.17 4.56
C ALA A 109 5.83 18.56 5.40
N LYS A 110 5.16 17.59 6.05
CA LYS A 110 4.05 17.84 6.98
C LYS A 110 4.51 18.73 8.14
N SER A 111 5.62 18.40 8.79
CA SER A 111 6.18 19.19 9.89
C SER A 111 6.55 20.61 9.46
N MET A 112 7.14 20.79 8.27
CA MET A 112 7.47 22.11 7.73
C MET A 112 6.22 22.96 7.50
N ILE A 113 5.17 22.40 6.88
CA ILE A 113 3.90 23.10 6.63
C ILE A 113 3.24 23.50 7.96
N LEU A 114 3.17 22.57 8.93
CA LEU A 114 2.59 22.84 10.25
C LEU A 114 3.38 23.89 11.04
N SER A 115 4.68 24.02 10.76
CA SER A 115 5.56 25.04 11.35
C SER A 115 5.49 26.40 10.65
N GLY A 116 4.62 26.56 9.64
CA GLY A 116 4.46 27.81 8.90
C GLY A 116 5.58 28.12 7.91
N VAL A 117 6.34 27.10 7.48
CA VAL A 117 7.35 27.26 6.42
C VAL A 117 6.61 27.49 5.09
N PRO A 118 6.98 28.52 4.31
CA PRO A 118 6.30 28.82 3.06
C PRO A 118 6.49 27.71 2.03
N LEU A 119 5.45 27.41 1.23
CA LEU A 119 5.52 26.40 0.15
C LEU A 119 6.58 26.72 -0.93
N SER A 120 7.05 27.97 -1.00
CA SER A 120 8.15 28.38 -1.87
C SER A 120 9.52 27.90 -1.38
N GLU A 121 9.62 27.33 -0.18
CA GLU A 121 10.88 26.84 0.37
C GLU A 121 11.43 25.68 -0.49
N PRO A 122 12.69 25.77 -0.97
CA PRO A 122 13.25 24.80 -1.90
C PRO A 122 13.18 23.33 -1.46
N HIS A 123 13.51 23.02 -0.21
CA HIS A 123 13.49 21.66 0.30
C HIS A 123 12.06 21.11 0.41
N LEU A 124 11.11 21.92 0.85
CA LEU A 124 9.69 21.59 0.87
C LEU A 124 9.17 21.32 -0.54
N GLN A 125 9.51 22.15 -1.53
CA GLN A 125 9.16 21.87 -2.93
C GLN A 125 9.76 20.55 -3.42
N CYS A 126 10.99 20.23 -3.01
CA CYS A 126 11.59 18.93 -3.31
C CYS A 126 10.78 17.78 -2.68
N CYS A 127 10.43 17.87 -1.41
CA CYS A 127 9.60 16.85 -0.73
C CYS A 127 8.22 16.72 -1.37
N LEU A 128 7.54 17.83 -1.66
CA LEU A 128 6.24 17.84 -2.35
C LEU A 128 6.33 17.23 -3.76
N SER A 129 7.46 17.39 -4.46
CA SER A 129 7.69 16.72 -5.75
C SER A 129 7.79 15.21 -5.62
N MET A 130 8.34 14.70 -4.53
CA MET A 130 8.39 13.27 -4.24
C MET A 130 7.00 12.73 -3.89
N VAL A 131 6.25 13.43 -3.04
CA VAL A 131 4.83 13.11 -2.73
C VAL A 131 3.99 13.07 -4.00
N THR A 132 4.06 14.13 -4.82
CA THR A 132 3.32 14.23 -6.08
C THR A 132 3.69 13.10 -7.06
N LYS A 133 4.96 12.69 -7.08
CA LYS A 133 5.42 11.56 -7.90
C LYS A 133 4.82 10.23 -7.43
N GLU A 134 4.72 9.99 -6.13
CA GLU A 134 4.06 8.79 -5.60
C GLU A 134 2.56 8.79 -5.89
N GLU A 135 1.88 9.95 -5.76
CA GLU A 135 0.46 10.06 -6.11
C GLU A 135 0.22 9.74 -7.59
N LYS A 136 1.01 10.34 -8.48
CA LYS A 136 0.95 10.07 -9.93
C LYS A 136 1.26 8.61 -10.26
N SER A 137 2.28 8.02 -9.63
CA SER A 137 2.59 6.59 -9.79
C SER A 137 1.43 5.69 -9.36
N GLY A 138 0.76 6.04 -8.25
CA GLY A 138 -0.46 5.38 -7.79
C GLY A 138 -1.60 5.50 -8.81
N LEU A 139 -1.89 6.71 -9.28
CA LEU A 139 -2.93 6.95 -10.30
C LEU A 139 -2.66 6.18 -11.58
N ARG A 140 -1.40 6.16 -12.06
CA ARG A 140 -0.94 5.38 -13.21
C ARG A 140 -1.18 3.87 -13.01
N GLY A 141 -1.03 3.39 -11.78
CA GLY A 141 -1.33 2.01 -11.38
C GLY A 141 -2.82 1.69 -11.20
N GLY A 142 -3.72 2.64 -11.47
CA GLY A 142 -5.17 2.50 -11.29
C GLY A 142 -5.63 2.66 -9.84
N LYS A 143 -4.84 3.33 -8.99
CA LYS A 143 -5.20 3.65 -7.59
C LYS A 143 -5.96 4.96 -7.52
N LEU A 144 -7.27 4.94 -7.81
CA LEU A 144 -8.09 6.16 -7.83
C LEU A 144 -8.65 6.49 -6.43
N PRO A 145 -8.41 7.69 -5.87
CA PRO A 145 -8.98 8.08 -4.58
C PRO A 145 -10.49 8.24 -4.68
N ILE A 146 -11.24 7.64 -3.76
CA ILE A 146 -12.71 7.73 -3.74
C ILE A 146 -13.20 8.20 -2.37
N SER A 147 -14.15 9.15 -2.38
CA SER A 147 -14.83 9.62 -1.18
C SER A 147 -15.84 8.61 -0.68
N ASP A 148 -16.31 8.78 0.55
CA ASP A 148 -17.42 7.99 1.09
C ASP A 148 -17.20 6.48 0.99
N SER A 149 -15.94 6.07 1.15
CA SER A 149 -15.53 4.68 1.09
C SER A 149 -14.41 4.44 2.11
N PHE A 150 -14.37 3.22 2.65
CA PHE A 150 -13.53 2.87 3.80
C PHE A 150 -13.01 1.44 3.64
N TYR A 151 -11.88 1.15 4.30
CA TYR A 151 -11.40 -0.21 4.49
C TYR A 151 -11.66 -0.61 5.94
N LEU A 152 -12.52 -1.61 6.14
CA LEU A 152 -13.00 -2.03 7.46
C LEU A 152 -12.69 -3.51 7.69
N ILE A 153 -12.28 -3.86 8.91
CA ILE A 153 -12.10 -5.27 9.29
C ILE A 153 -13.48 -5.93 9.35
N GLY A 154 -13.62 -7.07 8.68
CA GLY A 154 -14.85 -7.84 8.66
C GLY A 154 -14.90 -8.92 9.72
N THR A 155 -16.07 -9.10 10.33
CA THR A 155 -16.33 -10.20 11.27
C THR A 155 -17.79 -10.64 11.20
N ALA A 156 -18.11 -11.74 11.89
CA ALA A 156 -19.47 -12.26 11.99
C ALA A 156 -20.28 -11.49 13.04
N ASP A 157 -21.58 -11.31 12.80
CA ASP A 157 -22.52 -10.76 13.78
C ASP A 157 -22.76 -11.76 14.93
N PRO A 158 -22.37 -11.44 16.17
CA PRO A 158 -22.58 -12.30 17.32
C PRO A 158 -24.02 -12.26 17.87
N THR A 159 -24.85 -11.30 17.42
CA THR A 159 -26.23 -11.12 17.93
C THR A 159 -27.25 -11.97 17.16
N GLU A 160 -26.87 -12.49 16.00
CA GLU A 160 -27.74 -13.24 15.07
C GLU A 160 -28.97 -12.44 14.58
N THR A 161 -28.92 -11.11 14.66
CA THR A 161 -30.05 -10.24 14.33
C THR A 161 -30.09 -9.91 12.84
N LEU A 162 -28.94 -9.73 12.20
CA LEU A 162 -28.86 -9.37 10.77
C LEU A 162 -29.53 -10.39 9.85
N ASN A 163 -30.32 -9.91 8.88
CA ASN A 163 -30.75 -10.71 7.74
C ASN A 163 -29.61 -10.92 6.73
N ARG A 164 -29.77 -11.85 5.78
CA ARG A 164 -28.71 -12.29 4.87
C ARG A 164 -28.04 -11.14 4.08
N ASP A 165 -28.83 -10.17 3.65
CA ASP A 165 -28.43 -9.01 2.86
C ASP A 165 -28.13 -7.77 3.71
N GLU A 166 -28.17 -7.91 5.04
CA GLU A 166 -27.89 -6.84 5.99
C GLU A 166 -26.49 -6.95 6.59
N VAL A 167 -25.90 -5.80 6.86
CA VAL A 167 -24.63 -5.65 7.58
C VAL A 167 -24.78 -4.59 8.66
N CYS A 168 -24.01 -4.70 9.74
CA CYS A 168 -23.82 -3.58 10.65
C CYS A 168 -22.43 -2.99 10.44
N ILE A 169 -22.35 -1.67 10.22
CA ILE A 169 -21.09 -0.97 9.97
C ILE A 169 -20.90 0.10 11.02
N ILE A 170 -19.79 0.04 11.74
CA ILE A 170 -19.41 1.00 12.79
C ILE A 170 -18.28 1.88 12.27
N LEU A 171 -18.48 3.20 12.24
CA LEU A 171 -17.46 4.20 11.90
C LEU A 171 -17.06 5.02 13.13
N ASP A 172 -16.59 6.26 12.93
CA ASP A 172 -16.10 7.13 13.99
C ASP A 172 -17.21 7.67 14.93
N HIS A 173 -18.36 7.98 14.34
CA HIS A 173 -19.54 8.54 14.98
C HIS A 173 -20.64 7.50 15.28
N GLY A 174 -20.30 6.21 15.19
CA GLY A 174 -21.20 5.10 15.48
C GLY A 174 -21.65 4.34 14.23
N GLN A 175 -22.78 3.64 14.36
CA GLN A 175 -23.32 2.80 13.31
C GLN A 175 -23.93 3.62 12.17
N ILE A 176 -23.74 3.19 10.92
CA ILE A 176 -24.34 3.83 9.74
C ILE A 176 -25.51 3.00 9.19
N VAL A 177 -26.39 3.65 8.44
CA VAL A 177 -27.58 3.04 7.82
C VAL A 177 -27.66 3.39 6.34
N GLY A 178 -28.14 2.44 5.52
CA GLY A 178 -28.40 2.61 4.10
C GLY A 178 -27.66 1.62 3.21
N GLU A 179 -27.92 1.65 1.91
CA GLU A 179 -27.26 0.78 0.94
C GLU A 179 -25.75 1.04 0.89
N VAL A 180 -24.98 -0.03 0.77
CA VAL A 180 -23.51 0.00 0.63
C VAL A 180 -23.04 -1.03 -0.39
N LEU A 181 -21.91 -0.75 -1.03
CA LEU A 181 -21.15 -1.74 -1.80
C LEU A 181 -20.03 -2.30 -0.93
N VAL A 182 -19.83 -3.60 -0.96
CA VAL A 182 -18.81 -4.31 -0.19
C VAL A 182 -18.00 -5.21 -1.11
N TYR A 183 -16.67 -5.16 -0.97
CA TYR A 183 -15.72 -5.91 -1.79
C TYR A 183 -14.45 -6.23 -1.00
N ARG A 184 -13.79 -7.34 -1.28
CA ARG A 184 -12.48 -7.70 -0.71
C ARG A 184 -11.42 -7.65 -1.80
N ASN A 185 -10.30 -6.95 -1.55
CA ASN A 185 -9.19 -6.93 -2.50
C ASN A 185 -8.25 -8.13 -2.28
N PRO A 186 -7.77 -8.80 -3.33
CA PRO A 186 -8.23 -8.80 -4.72
C PRO A 186 -9.30 -9.89 -4.99
N GLY A 187 -10.55 -9.50 -5.18
CA GLY A 187 -11.59 -10.33 -5.79
C GLY A 187 -11.61 -10.19 -7.31
N LEU A 188 -11.73 -11.30 -8.04
CA LEU A 188 -11.70 -11.35 -9.50
C LEU A 188 -13.04 -11.73 -10.13
N HIS A 189 -13.99 -12.26 -9.37
CA HIS A 189 -15.28 -12.66 -9.88
C HIS A 189 -16.22 -11.46 -10.05
N PHE A 190 -17.05 -11.48 -11.10
CA PHE A 190 -18.02 -10.43 -11.39
C PHE A 190 -19.02 -10.19 -10.24
N GLY A 191 -19.26 -11.22 -9.44
CA GLY A 191 -20.11 -11.20 -8.25
C GLY A 191 -19.40 -10.98 -6.92
N ASP A 192 -18.10 -10.63 -6.91
CA ASP A 192 -17.39 -10.35 -5.64
C ASP A 192 -17.75 -8.98 -5.05
N ILE A 193 -18.37 -8.10 -5.83
CA ILE A 193 -18.91 -6.84 -5.32
C ILE A 193 -20.36 -7.10 -4.92
N HIS A 194 -20.63 -7.03 -3.63
CA HIS A 194 -21.96 -7.21 -3.07
C HIS A 194 -22.60 -5.85 -2.79
N LYS A 195 -23.88 -5.71 -3.13
CA LYS A 195 -24.73 -4.62 -2.62
C LYS A 195 -25.47 -5.14 -1.39
N LEU A 196 -25.26 -4.49 -0.25
CA LEU A 196 -25.81 -4.88 1.06
C LEU A 196 -26.49 -3.67 1.72
N ASN A 197 -27.32 -3.91 2.73
CA ASN A 197 -27.99 -2.87 3.48
C ASN A 197 -27.36 -2.71 4.87
N ALA A 198 -26.80 -1.54 5.17
CA ALA A 198 -26.32 -1.21 6.49
C ALA A 198 -27.51 -0.93 7.42
N VAL A 199 -27.59 -1.65 8.54
CA VAL A 199 -28.66 -1.50 9.54
C VAL A 199 -28.08 -1.26 10.93
N HIS A 200 -28.87 -0.60 11.78
CA HIS A 200 -28.50 -0.32 13.15
C HIS A 200 -28.97 -1.45 14.09
N ILE A 201 -28.05 -1.99 14.89
CA ILE A 201 -28.31 -3.05 15.89
C ILE A 201 -27.90 -2.53 17.27
N LYS A 202 -28.88 -2.38 18.16
CA LYS A 202 -28.65 -1.85 19.51
C LYS A 202 -27.90 -2.85 20.39
N GLU A 203 -28.21 -4.13 20.23
CA GLU A 203 -27.62 -5.24 20.96
C GLU A 203 -26.11 -5.35 20.72
N LEU A 204 -25.64 -4.88 19.56
CA LEU A 204 -24.23 -4.92 19.21
C LEU A 204 -23.42 -3.86 19.98
N ASP A 205 -24.02 -2.72 20.36
CA ASP A 205 -23.35 -1.66 21.11
C ASP A 205 -22.83 -2.16 22.47
N GLU A 206 -23.58 -3.06 23.13
CA GLU A 206 -23.17 -3.68 24.40
C GLU A 206 -21.97 -4.63 24.24
N ILE A 207 -21.86 -5.30 23.09
CA ILE A 207 -20.82 -6.28 22.80
C ILE A 207 -19.53 -5.60 22.35
N VAL A 208 -19.63 -4.65 21.42
CA VAL A 208 -18.48 -3.97 20.81
C VAL A 208 -17.97 -2.81 21.67
N GLY A 209 -18.82 -2.29 22.57
CA GLY A 209 -18.50 -1.15 23.43
C GLY A 209 -18.05 0.07 22.62
N ASN A 210 -16.84 0.54 22.89
CA ASN A 210 -16.26 1.71 22.22
C ASN A 210 -15.45 1.36 20.95
N ALA A 211 -15.50 0.12 20.47
CA ALA A 211 -14.80 -0.27 19.25
C ALA A 211 -15.36 0.48 18.04
N LYS A 212 -14.48 0.80 17.09
CA LYS A 212 -14.80 1.58 15.88
C LYS A 212 -14.21 0.90 14.65
N TYR A 213 -14.73 1.27 13.49
CA TYR A 213 -14.21 0.87 12.17
C TYR A 213 -14.27 -0.65 11.94
N GLY A 214 -15.47 -1.20 11.97
CA GLY A 214 -15.73 -2.61 11.71
C GLY A 214 -16.97 -2.82 10.86
N ILE A 215 -17.02 -3.95 10.14
CA ILE A 215 -18.20 -4.42 9.44
C ILE A 215 -18.57 -5.82 9.95
N PHE A 216 -19.82 -5.99 10.35
CA PHE A 216 -20.39 -7.21 10.89
C PHE A 216 -21.34 -7.81 9.87
N PHE A 217 -21.09 -9.04 9.48
CA PHE A 217 -21.86 -9.76 8.48
C PHE A 217 -22.83 -10.74 9.12
N SER A 218 -24.00 -10.89 8.52
CA SER A 218 -24.95 -11.91 8.94
C SER A 218 -24.35 -13.30 8.90
N ILE A 219 -24.67 -14.09 9.93
CA ILE A 219 -24.39 -15.54 9.97
C ILE A 219 -25.53 -16.36 9.35
N LYS A 220 -26.59 -15.71 8.84
CA LYS A 220 -27.72 -16.38 8.19
C LYS A 220 -27.44 -16.62 6.71
N GLY A 221 -27.84 -17.79 6.22
CA GLY A 221 -27.74 -18.18 4.82
C GLY A 221 -27.01 -19.49 4.63
N GLU A 222 -27.02 -20.01 3.40
CA GLU A 222 -26.33 -21.26 3.04
C GLU A 222 -24.81 -21.13 3.09
N ARG A 223 -24.29 -19.91 2.90
CA ARG A 223 -22.87 -19.60 2.82
C ARG A 223 -22.61 -18.22 3.41
N SER A 224 -21.49 -18.06 4.10
CA SER A 224 -21.11 -16.77 4.68
C SER A 224 -20.83 -15.73 3.58
N VAL A 225 -21.21 -14.48 3.82
CA VAL A 225 -20.97 -13.36 2.90
C VAL A 225 -19.47 -13.20 2.60
N ALA A 226 -18.61 -13.40 3.61
CA ALA A 226 -17.17 -13.42 3.43
C ALA A 226 -16.70 -14.44 2.38
N ASN A 227 -17.24 -15.67 2.42
CA ASN A 227 -16.87 -16.67 1.43
C ASN A 227 -17.41 -16.33 0.04
N GLU A 228 -18.57 -15.67 -0.04
CA GLU A 228 -19.13 -15.20 -1.31
C GLU A 228 -18.27 -14.12 -1.97
N ILE A 229 -17.59 -13.30 -1.16
CA ILE A 229 -16.72 -12.20 -1.59
C ILE A 229 -15.27 -12.69 -1.66
N ALA A 230 -14.84 -13.06 -2.87
CA ALA A 230 -13.47 -13.45 -3.15
C ALA A 230 -12.94 -14.64 -2.34
N ASN A 231 -13.79 -15.57 -1.89
CA ASN A 231 -13.41 -16.72 -1.06
C ASN A 231 -12.73 -16.28 0.27
N GLY A 232 -13.24 -15.21 0.89
CA GLY A 232 -12.74 -14.70 2.16
C GLY A 232 -13.28 -15.44 3.39
N ASP A 233 -12.79 -15.02 4.55
CA ASP A 233 -13.23 -15.46 5.87
C ASP A 233 -13.23 -14.28 6.87
N PHE A 234 -13.15 -14.59 8.17
CA PHE A 234 -13.18 -13.61 9.26
C PHE A 234 -11.92 -13.69 10.15
N ASP A 235 -10.77 -14.13 9.61
CA ASP A 235 -9.50 -14.26 10.35
C ASP A 235 -8.68 -12.95 10.42
N GLY A 236 -9.19 -11.87 9.84
CA GLY A 236 -8.50 -10.59 9.68
C GLY A 236 -8.78 -9.88 8.36
N ASP A 237 -9.65 -10.46 7.50
CA ASP A 237 -10.04 -9.89 6.22
C ASP A 237 -10.55 -8.45 6.31
N VAL A 238 -10.05 -7.62 5.39
CA VAL A 238 -10.41 -6.20 5.29
C VAL A 238 -11.22 -5.96 4.03
N TYR A 239 -12.39 -5.35 4.21
CA TYR A 239 -13.36 -5.09 3.16
C TYR A 239 -13.34 -3.62 2.76
N TRP A 240 -13.26 -3.36 1.47
CA TRP A 240 -13.63 -2.08 0.90
C TRP A 240 -15.16 -1.93 0.98
N VAL A 241 -15.61 -0.87 1.63
CA VAL A 241 -17.02 -0.54 1.81
C VAL A 241 -17.26 0.86 1.26
N SER A 242 -18.21 1.02 0.35
CA SER A 242 -18.57 2.31 -0.23
C SER A 242 -20.03 2.65 0.02
N ARG A 243 -20.26 3.84 0.55
CA ARG A 243 -21.59 4.48 0.67
C ARG A 243 -21.81 5.55 -0.40
N ASN A 244 -20.94 5.58 -1.42
CA ASN A 244 -21.02 6.55 -2.50
C ASN A 244 -22.30 6.29 -3.31
N ARG A 245 -23.23 7.24 -3.24
CA ARG A 245 -24.56 7.14 -3.84
C ARG A 245 -24.52 6.95 -5.35
N GLU A 246 -23.67 7.70 -6.04
CA GLU A 246 -23.55 7.62 -7.50
C GLU A 246 -23.06 6.24 -7.94
N LEU A 247 -22.12 5.65 -7.19
CA LEU A 247 -21.63 4.31 -7.44
C LEU A 247 -22.70 3.24 -7.18
N ILE A 248 -23.44 3.36 -6.07
CA ILE A 248 -24.54 2.46 -5.69
C ILE A 248 -25.67 2.48 -6.73
N GLU A 249 -25.99 3.64 -7.28
CA GLU A 249 -27.06 3.82 -8.28
C GLU A 249 -26.66 3.27 -9.66
N LYS A 250 -25.38 3.42 -10.05
CA LYS A 250 -24.88 3.00 -11.37
C LYS A 250 -24.43 1.54 -11.43
N PHE A 251 -24.09 0.93 -10.29
CA PHE A 251 -23.59 -0.44 -10.24
C PHE A 251 -24.71 -1.49 -10.22
N SER A 252 -24.57 -2.49 -11.09
CA SER A 252 -25.43 -3.67 -11.19
C SER A 252 -24.71 -4.90 -10.67
N THR A 253 -25.32 -5.58 -9.68
CA THR A 253 -24.77 -6.79 -9.05
C THR A 253 -24.84 -8.00 -9.98
N SER A 254 -23.80 -8.84 -9.93
CA SER A 254 -23.82 -10.18 -10.53
C SER A 254 -24.09 -11.25 -9.47
N SER A 255 -24.41 -12.48 -9.91
CA SER A 255 -24.53 -13.61 -8.99
C SER A 255 -23.22 -13.86 -8.25
N PRO A 256 -23.25 -14.14 -6.93
CA PRO A 256 -22.05 -14.41 -6.16
C PRO A 256 -21.21 -15.55 -6.73
N TRP A 257 -19.89 -15.51 -6.50
CA TRP A 257 -18.98 -16.53 -7.01
C TRP A 257 -19.39 -17.92 -6.50
N LYS A 258 -19.51 -18.88 -7.41
CA LYS A 258 -19.65 -20.30 -7.08
C LYS A 258 -18.61 -21.06 -7.87
N ARG A 259 -17.87 -21.93 -7.19
CA ARG A 259 -16.83 -22.73 -7.79
C ARG A 259 -17.40 -23.69 -8.82
N ILE A 260 -16.88 -23.66 -10.04
CA ILE A 260 -17.25 -24.56 -11.14
C ILE A 260 -16.12 -25.57 -11.38
N TYR A 261 -14.88 -25.09 -11.36
CA TYR A 261 -13.66 -25.87 -11.55
C TYR A 261 -12.88 -25.99 -10.23
N SER A 262 -12.24 -27.13 -10.01
CA SER A 262 -11.37 -27.34 -8.86
C SER A 262 -10.15 -28.14 -9.28
N THR A 263 -8.99 -27.69 -8.81
CA THR A 263 -7.77 -28.49 -8.84
C THR A 263 -7.96 -29.73 -7.97
N PRO A 264 -7.61 -30.93 -8.45
CA PRO A 264 -7.69 -32.14 -7.66
C PRO A 264 -6.84 -32.05 -6.38
N ASN A 265 -7.35 -32.62 -5.29
CA ASN A 265 -6.60 -32.69 -4.05
C ASN A 265 -5.38 -33.61 -4.23
N PRO A 266 -4.22 -33.26 -3.64
CA PRO A 266 -3.07 -34.16 -3.66
C PRO A 266 -3.40 -35.44 -2.89
N VAL A 267 -2.98 -36.58 -3.43
CA VAL A 267 -3.01 -37.84 -2.68
C VAL A 267 -1.97 -37.72 -1.56
N SER A 268 -2.43 -37.56 -0.33
CA SER A 268 -1.56 -37.40 0.84
C SER A 268 -1.98 -38.36 1.96
N ARG A 269 -0.97 -38.88 2.66
CA ARG A 269 -1.16 -39.62 3.91
C ARG A 269 -1.55 -38.65 5.01
N LYS A 270 -2.39 -39.10 5.94
CA LYS A 270 -2.74 -38.28 7.11
C LYS A 270 -1.50 -38.11 8.02
N PRO A 271 -1.38 -37.00 8.77
CA PRO A 271 -0.26 -36.82 9.70
C PRO A 271 -0.11 -37.99 10.69
N SER A 272 -1.23 -38.58 11.12
CA SER A 272 -1.29 -39.74 12.02
C SER A 272 -0.73 -41.04 11.43
N GLU A 273 -0.53 -41.09 10.12
CA GLU A 273 -0.02 -42.28 9.42
C GLU A 273 1.51 -42.26 9.32
N PHE A 274 2.17 -41.16 9.68
CA PHE A 274 3.63 -41.04 9.67
C PHE A 274 4.21 -41.37 11.05
N SER A 275 5.41 -41.97 11.08
CA SER A 275 6.22 -41.94 12.31
C SER A 275 6.73 -40.53 12.57
N THR A 276 7.10 -40.21 13.82
CA THR A 276 7.57 -38.87 14.22
C THR A 276 8.69 -38.33 13.33
N LYS A 277 9.69 -39.19 13.02
CA LYS A 277 10.85 -38.80 12.20
C LYS A 277 10.50 -38.61 10.73
N GLU A 278 9.61 -39.44 10.18
CA GLU A 278 9.12 -39.28 8.81
C GLU A 278 8.28 -38.01 8.67
N LEU A 279 7.46 -37.70 9.67
CA LEU A 279 6.66 -36.48 9.69
C LEU A 279 7.56 -35.25 9.71
N GLU A 280 8.58 -35.23 10.57
CA GLU A 280 9.56 -34.14 10.62
C GLU A 280 10.26 -33.93 9.27
N LEU A 281 10.81 -35.00 8.68
CA LEU A 281 11.43 -34.93 7.35
C LEU A 281 10.46 -34.44 6.28
N LYS A 282 9.19 -34.89 6.32
CA LYS A 282 8.18 -34.47 5.35
C LYS A 282 7.80 -33.00 5.51
N LEU A 283 7.72 -32.50 6.74
CA LEU A 283 7.49 -31.08 7.02
C LEU A 283 8.64 -30.22 6.50
N PHE A 284 9.90 -30.65 6.70
CA PHE A 284 11.06 -29.95 6.14
C PHE A 284 11.06 -29.95 4.61
N GLU A 285 10.75 -31.07 3.96
CA GLU A 285 10.63 -31.15 2.51
C GLU A 285 9.52 -30.22 1.99
N MET A 286 8.34 -30.24 2.62
CA MET A 286 7.23 -29.35 2.26
C MET A 286 7.58 -27.87 2.45
N PHE A 287 8.29 -27.53 3.52
CA PHE A 287 8.77 -26.17 3.74
C PHE A 287 9.73 -25.71 2.63
N LEU A 288 10.67 -26.56 2.23
CA LEU A 288 11.60 -26.26 1.13
C LEU A 288 10.89 -26.14 -0.22
N GLU A 289 9.94 -27.03 -0.54
CA GLU A 289 9.13 -26.95 -1.77
C GLU A 289 8.28 -25.69 -1.80
N THR A 290 7.65 -25.32 -0.68
CA THR A 290 6.75 -24.15 -0.59
C THR A 290 7.52 -22.83 -0.68
N ARG A 291 8.82 -22.82 -0.30
CA ARG A 291 9.70 -21.65 -0.46
C ARG A 291 10.00 -21.33 -1.93
N MET A 292 9.81 -22.28 -2.84
CA MET A 292 10.01 -22.04 -4.27
C MET A 292 8.84 -21.20 -4.82
N PRO A 293 9.12 -20.06 -5.48
CA PRO A 293 8.06 -19.18 -5.96
C PRO A 293 7.23 -19.87 -7.05
N SER A 294 5.91 -19.92 -6.84
CA SER A 294 4.95 -20.30 -7.86
C SER A 294 4.45 -19.06 -8.58
N TYR A 295 4.59 -19.04 -9.91
CA TYR A 295 4.09 -17.96 -10.77
C TYR A 295 2.64 -18.20 -11.23
N SER A 296 1.96 -19.24 -10.73
CA SER A 296 0.59 -19.57 -11.16
C SER A 296 -0.41 -18.49 -10.76
N MET A 297 -0.29 -17.93 -9.54
CA MET A 297 -1.18 -16.87 -9.05
C MET A 297 -1.05 -15.60 -9.89
N SER A 298 0.18 -15.14 -10.14
CA SER A 298 0.44 -13.97 -10.98
C SER A 298 0.00 -14.20 -12.42
N ALA A 299 0.31 -15.36 -13.00
CA ALA A 299 -0.11 -15.71 -14.36
C ALA A 299 -1.65 -15.74 -14.51
N ALA A 300 -2.38 -16.26 -13.51
CA ALA A 300 -3.84 -16.26 -13.52
C ALA A 300 -4.41 -14.84 -13.42
N SER A 301 -3.90 -14.04 -12.47
CA SER A 301 -4.30 -12.64 -12.29
C SER A 301 -4.02 -11.79 -13.53
N ASP A 302 -2.85 -11.95 -14.15
CA ASP A 302 -2.45 -11.17 -15.32
C ASP A 302 -3.28 -11.55 -16.55
N SER A 303 -3.52 -12.85 -16.75
CA SER A 303 -4.36 -13.34 -17.83
C SER A 303 -5.81 -12.91 -17.65
N TRP A 304 -6.33 -12.95 -16.42
CA TRP A 304 -7.67 -12.46 -16.08
C TRP A 304 -7.80 -10.97 -16.41
N MET A 305 -6.83 -10.13 -16.01
CA MET A 305 -6.88 -8.70 -16.27
C MET A 305 -6.86 -8.39 -17.77
N ALA A 306 -6.04 -9.09 -18.55
CA ALA A 306 -6.00 -8.90 -20.00
C ALA A 306 -7.29 -9.36 -20.70
N HIS A 307 -7.91 -10.44 -20.24
CA HIS A 307 -9.22 -10.87 -20.75
C HIS A 307 -10.32 -9.88 -20.37
N MET A 308 -10.29 -9.37 -19.13
CA MET A 308 -11.23 -8.36 -18.65
C MET A 308 -11.11 -7.05 -19.45
N ASP A 309 -9.89 -6.60 -19.71
CA ASP A 309 -9.62 -5.43 -20.55
C ASP A 309 -10.26 -5.56 -21.94
N ARG A 310 -10.05 -6.71 -22.60
CA ARG A 310 -10.68 -7.01 -23.89
C ARG A 310 -12.20 -7.06 -23.79
N LEU A 311 -12.74 -7.69 -22.74
CA LEU A 311 -14.18 -7.80 -22.51
C LEU A 311 -14.85 -6.42 -22.38
N LEU A 312 -14.19 -5.46 -21.73
CA LEU A 312 -14.67 -4.09 -21.56
C LEU A 312 -14.63 -3.26 -22.87
N VAL A 313 -13.76 -3.64 -23.82
CA VAL A 313 -13.62 -2.93 -25.12
C VAL A 313 -14.55 -3.49 -26.19
N LEU A 314 -14.86 -4.78 -26.14
CA LEU A 314 -15.71 -5.42 -27.16
C LEU A 314 -17.13 -4.82 -27.17
N GLY A 315 -17.59 -4.42 -28.36
CA GLY A 315 -18.97 -3.99 -28.58
C GLY A 315 -19.95 -5.17 -28.64
N ASP A 316 -21.25 -4.87 -28.70
CA ASP A 316 -22.31 -5.90 -28.69
C ASP A 316 -22.35 -6.77 -29.94
N SER A 317 -21.74 -6.32 -31.04
CA SER A 317 -21.56 -7.09 -32.27
C SER A 317 -20.65 -8.33 -32.11
N TYR A 318 -19.95 -8.48 -30.98
CA TYR A 318 -19.00 -9.56 -30.69
C TYR A 318 -19.49 -10.49 -29.57
N ALA A 319 -20.80 -10.76 -29.49
CA ALA A 319 -21.41 -11.52 -28.41
C ALA A 319 -20.78 -12.93 -28.20
N SER A 320 -20.46 -13.66 -29.27
CA SER A 320 -19.83 -14.98 -29.18
C SER A 320 -18.41 -14.92 -28.63
N GLU A 321 -17.62 -13.89 -29.00
CA GLU A 321 -16.28 -13.68 -28.46
C GLU A 321 -16.33 -13.29 -26.98
N LYS A 322 -17.27 -12.41 -26.60
CA LYS A 322 -17.49 -12.05 -25.19
C LYS A 322 -17.78 -13.29 -24.34
N GLU A 323 -18.64 -14.19 -24.83
CA GLU A 323 -18.99 -15.40 -24.09
C GLU A 323 -17.79 -16.35 -23.93
N ALA A 324 -17.04 -16.58 -25.01
CA ALA A 324 -15.81 -17.39 -24.94
C ALA A 324 -14.77 -16.80 -23.97
N ILE A 325 -14.65 -15.46 -23.91
CA ILE A 325 -13.77 -14.79 -22.93
C ILE A 325 -14.30 -15.00 -21.51
N ARG A 326 -15.60 -14.85 -21.26
CA ARG A 326 -16.21 -15.08 -19.94
C ARG A 326 -15.97 -16.50 -19.43
N GLU A 327 -16.15 -17.51 -20.28
CA GLU A 327 -15.88 -18.90 -19.90
C GLU A 327 -14.43 -19.10 -19.45
N LYS A 328 -13.47 -18.55 -20.22
CA LYS A 328 -12.04 -18.57 -19.84
C LYS A 328 -11.79 -17.85 -18.52
N MET A 329 -12.43 -16.70 -18.30
CA MET A 329 -12.30 -15.93 -17.08
C MET A 329 -12.84 -16.68 -15.86
N LEU A 330 -14.00 -17.34 -15.96
CA LEU A 330 -14.56 -18.15 -14.87
C LEU A 330 -13.60 -19.27 -14.47
N HIS A 331 -13.00 -19.97 -15.44
CA HIS A 331 -11.99 -20.98 -15.16
C HIS A 331 -10.73 -20.38 -14.52
N LEU A 332 -10.25 -19.22 -15.00
CA LEU A 332 -9.12 -18.52 -14.40
C LEU A 332 -9.38 -18.09 -12.95
N ILE A 333 -10.60 -17.63 -12.65
CA ILE A 333 -11.01 -17.22 -11.29
C ILE A 333 -10.95 -18.41 -10.33
N ASP A 334 -11.49 -19.56 -10.72
CA ASP A 334 -11.48 -20.76 -9.88
C ASP A 334 -10.05 -21.26 -9.60
N LEU A 335 -9.19 -21.22 -10.63
CA LEU A 335 -7.76 -21.53 -10.49
C LEU A 335 -7.05 -20.49 -9.62
N TYR A 336 -7.37 -19.20 -9.76
CA TYR A 336 -6.80 -18.14 -8.93
C TYR A 336 -7.12 -18.36 -7.44
N TYR A 337 -8.37 -18.65 -7.10
CA TYR A 337 -8.73 -18.96 -5.71
C TYR A 337 -8.10 -20.26 -5.21
N ASP A 338 -7.94 -21.28 -6.05
CA ASP A 338 -7.13 -22.46 -5.69
C ASP A 338 -5.66 -22.09 -5.43
N THR A 339 -5.07 -21.13 -6.18
CA THR A 339 -3.68 -20.70 -5.92
C THR A 339 -3.49 -19.97 -4.60
N LEU A 340 -4.52 -19.23 -4.14
CA LEU A 340 -4.49 -18.57 -2.83
C LEU A 340 -4.54 -19.59 -1.69
N ASP A 341 -5.33 -20.67 -1.86
CA ASP A 341 -5.46 -21.74 -0.87
C ASP A 341 -4.39 -22.83 -1.01
N ALA A 342 -3.58 -22.82 -2.07
CA ALA A 342 -2.58 -23.86 -2.34
C ALA A 342 -1.56 -24.06 -1.19
N PRO A 343 -1.04 -23.00 -0.52
CA PRO A 343 -0.15 -23.19 0.63
C PRO A 343 -0.81 -23.92 1.81
N LYS A 344 -2.13 -23.76 1.98
CA LYS A 344 -2.92 -24.40 3.06
C LYS A 344 -3.38 -25.81 2.67
N SER A 345 -3.74 -26.00 1.40
CA SER A 345 -4.36 -27.23 0.89
C SER A 345 -3.37 -28.23 0.27
N GLY A 346 -2.14 -27.79 -0.02
CA GLY A 346 -1.12 -28.60 -0.70
C GLY A 346 -1.41 -28.85 -2.19
N LYS A 347 -2.45 -28.22 -2.76
CA LYS A 347 -2.79 -28.33 -4.19
C LYS A 347 -1.67 -27.76 -5.06
N LYS A 348 -1.28 -28.50 -6.10
CA LYS A 348 -0.34 -28.01 -7.13
C LYS A 348 -1.13 -27.46 -8.31
N VAL A 349 -1.29 -26.14 -8.33
CA VAL A 349 -2.10 -25.44 -9.34
C VAL A 349 -1.23 -25.02 -10.52
N ASN A 350 -1.61 -25.44 -11.72
CA ASN A 350 -0.98 -25.06 -12.99
C ASN A 350 -2.01 -24.39 -13.89
N ILE A 351 -1.69 -23.21 -14.42
CA ILE A 351 -2.58 -22.50 -15.34
C ILE A 351 -2.43 -23.06 -16.76
N PRO A 352 -3.50 -23.60 -17.37
CA PRO A 352 -3.49 -24.11 -18.75
C PRO A 352 -3.06 -23.05 -19.76
N LYS A 353 -2.39 -23.49 -20.85
CA LYS A 353 -1.83 -22.57 -21.86
C LYS A 353 -2.92 -21.81 -22.63
N ASP A 354 -4.07 -22.42 -22.85
CA ASP A 354 -5.23 -21.86 -23.56
C ASP A 354 -5.97 -20.74 -22.79
N LEU A 355 -5.77 -20.69 -21.47
CA LEU A 355 -6.26 -19.62 -20.61
C LEU A 355 -5.30 -18.42 -20.55
N LYS A 356 -4.00 -18.66 -20.76
CA LYS A 356 -2.97 -17.62 -20.74
C LYS A 356 -3.09 -16.69 -21.94
N VAL A 357 -2.73 -15.44 -21.73
CA VAL A 357 -2.65 -14.43 -22.79
C VAL A 357 -1.22 -14.26 -23.27
N ASP A 358 -1.05 -14.05 -24.57
CA ASP A 358 0.28 -13.86 -25.19
C ASP A 358 0.81 -12.42 -25.03
N LYS A 359 -0.11 -11.45 -24.99
CA LYS A 359 0.21 -10.02 -24.84
C LYS A 359 -0.63 -9.41 -23.73
N LEU A 360 0.01 -8.58 -22.93
CA LEU A 360 -0.63 -7.80 -21.87
C LEU A 360 -0.94 -6.38 -22.38
N PRO A 361 -1.94 -5.69 -21.78
CA PRO A 361 -2.21 -4.30 -22.11
C PRO A 361 -1.06 -3.39 -21.67
N HIS A 362 -0.90 -2.24 -22.33
CA HIS A 362 0.21 -1.30 -22.12
C HIS A 362 0.29 -0.74 -20.69
N PHE A 363 -0.84 -0.64 -19.98
CA PHE A 363 -0.84 -0.21 -18.58
C PHE A 363 -0.30 -1.27 -17.59
N MET A 364 -0.08 -2.52 -18.04
CA MET A 364 0.50 -3.60 -17.22
C MET A 364 1.93 -3.97 -17.63
N ALA A 365 2.23 -3.91 -18.93
CA ALA A 365 3.48 -4.41 -19.48
C ALA A 365 4.56 -3.34 -19.58
N LYS A 366 5.81 -3.78 -19.59
CA LYS A 366 6.95 -2.96 -20.02
C LYS A 366 6.90 -2.84 -21.56
N GLU A 367 7.25 -1.68 -22.08
CA GLU A 367 6.93 -1.18 -23.45
C GLU A 367 7.12 -2.14 -24.64
N ARG A 368 7.95 -3.19 -24.54
CA ARG A 368 8.42 -3.94 -25.71
C ARG A 368 7.46 -5.03 -26.23
N ASP A 369 6.51 -5.53 -25.42
CA ASP A 369 5.59 -6.62 -25.81
C ASP A 369 4.15 -6.43 -25.28
N SER A 370 3.52 -5.30 -25.61
CA SER A 370 2.16 -4.95 -25.16
C SER A 370 1.23 -4.56 -26.30
N TYR A 371 -0.08 -4.59 -26.05
CA TYR A 371 -1.08 -3.94 -26.91
C TYR A 371 -1.61 -2.68 -26.25
N HIS A 372 -1.99 -1.69 -27.06
CA HIS A 372 -2.57 -0.45 -26.55
C HIS A 372 -4.06 -0.66 -26.26
N SER A 373 -4.42 -0.64 -24.97
CA SER A 373 -5.79 -0.80 -24.50
C SER A 373 -6.61 0.46 -24.72
N LYS A 374 -7.87 0.28 -25.14
CA LYS A 374 -8.89 1.34 -25.23
C LYS A 374 -9.92 1.25 -24.10
N SER A 375 -9.65 0.46 -23.07
CA SER A 375 -10.52 0.40 -21.89
C SER A 375 -10.25 1.63 -21.01
N VAL A 376 -11.12 1.83 -20.01
CA VAL A 376 -10.91 2.88 -19.01
C VAL A 376 -9.54 2.81 -18.33
N LEU A 377 -8.97 1.61 -18.14
CA LEU A 377 -7.67 1.44 -17.50
C LEU A 377 -6.53 1.91 -18.41
N GLY A 378 -6.66 1.65 -19.71
CA GLY A 378 -5.74 2.19 -20.73
C GLY A 378 -5.80 3.71 -20.79
N GLU A 379 -7.01 4.27 -20.83
CA GLU A 379 -7.22 5.73 -20.84
C GLU A 379 -6.67 6.41 -19.57
N ILE A 380 -6.91 5.84 -18.39
CA ILE A 380 -6.34 6.35 -17.12
C ILE A 380 -4.81 6.41 -17.22
N TYR A 381 -4.19 5.32 -17.67
CA TYR A 381 -2.74 5.25 -17.80
C TYR A 381 -2.21 6.33 -18.76
N ASP A 382 -2.81 6.47 -19.93
CA ASP A 382 -2.38 7.43 -20.95
C ASP A 382 -2.53 8.89 -20.48
N ILE A 383 -3.63 9.21 -19.79
CA ILE A 383 -3.85 10.55 -19.23
C ILE A 383 -2.78 10.89 -18.20
N VAL A 384 -2.46 9.95 -17.29
CA VAL A 384 -1.42 10.18 -16.27
C VAL A 384 -0.03 10.33 -16.89
N VAL A 385 0.31 9.47 -17.86
CA VAL A 385 1.60 9.56 -18.57
C VAL A 385 1.73 10.87 -19.34
N ALA A 386 0.70 11.27 -20.09
CA ALA A 386 0.68 12.55 -20.80
C ALA A 386 0.88 13.73 -19.84
N TYR A 387 0.36 13.62 -18.62
CA TYR A 387 0.51 14.63 -17.61
C TYR A 387 1.92 14.67 -16.99
N GLU A 388 2.56 13.52 -16.77
CA GLU A 388 3.94 13.41 -16.26
C GLU A 388 4.97 14.06 -17.20
N THR A 389 4.70 14.12 -18.51
CA THR A 389 5.60 14.77 -19.48
C THR A 389 5.69 16.29 -19.33
N LYS A 390 4.80 16.92 -18.55
CA LYS A 390 4.89 18.35 -18.23
C LYS A 390 6.04 18.59 -17.27
N THR A 391 7.06 19.31 -17.73
CA THR A 391 8.31 19.57 -16.99
C THR A 391 8.04 20.17 -15.62
N THR A 392 8.53 19.52 -14.56
CA THR A 392 8.58 20.12 -13.22
C THR A 392 9.50 21.33 -13.26
N PRO A 393 9.11 22.50 -12.74
CA PRO A 393 9.99 23.66 -12.67
C PRO A 393 11.27 23.32 -11.90
N LEU A 394 12.41 23.83 -12.38
CA LEU A 394 13.65 23.79 -11.60
C LEU A 394 13.44 24.63 -10.35
N VAL A 395 13.62 24.02 -9.18
CA VAL A 395 13.56 24.71 -7.89
C VAL A 395 14.83 25.51 -7.72
N GLU A 396 14.74 26.83 -7.76
CA GLU A 396 15.87 27.71 -7.44
C GLU A 396 16.16 27.61 -5.94
N ILE A 397 17.41 27.33 -5.57
CA ILE A 397 17.79 27.17 -4.17
C ILE A 397 17.93 28.57 -3.57
N GLU A 398 16.88 29.10 -2.96
CA GLU A 398 16.90 30.38 -2.25
C GLU A 398 16.85 30.21 -0.72
N LYS A 399 17.44 31.16 0.00
CA LYS A 399 17.37 31.19 1.47
C LYS A 399 16.12 31.98 1.88
N ILE A 400 15.40 31.53 2.90
CA ILE A 400 14.23 32.24 3.42
C ILE A 400 14.69 33.57 4.04
N ALA A 401 13.97 34.65 3.72
CA ALA A 401 14.30 35.98 4.22
C ALA A 401 14.34 36.07 5.75
N CYS A 402 13.44 35.37 6.47
CA CYS A 402 13.38 35.39 7.93
C CYS A 402 14.62 34.77 8.61
N PHE A 403 15.38 33.92 7.91
CA PHE A 403 16.62 33.34 8.41
C PHE A 403 17.87 34.10 7.95
N SER A 404 17.71 35.24 7.27
CA SER A 404 18.83 36.10 6.86
C SER A 404 19.34 36.99 8.01
N ILE A 405 19.50 36.41 9.19
CA ILE A 405 19.99 37.08 10.40
C ILE A 405 21.50 36.79 10.54
N LYS A 406 22.25 37.75 11.10
CA LYS A 406 23.69 37.56 11.32
C LYS A 406 23.92 36.49 12.39
N VAL A 407 24.51 35.37 11.98
CA VAL A 407 24.95 34.28 12.85
C VAL A 407 26.37 34.56 13.37
N PRO A 408 26.70 34.25 14.64
CA PRO A 408 28.07 34.34 15.14
C PRO A 408 29.07 33.54 14.31
N ASP A 409 30.22 34.15 13.96
CA ASP A 409 31.23 33.53 13.09
C ASP A 409 31.78 32.22 13.65
N GLU A 410 31.89 32.12 14.99
CA GLU A 410 32.33 30.91 15.67
C GLU A 410 31.35 29.75 15.41
N CYS A 411 30.05 30.03 15.53
CA CYS A 411 29.00 29.06 15.31
C CYS A 411 28.99 28.55 13.85
N MET A 412 29.12 29.47 12.88
CA MET A 412 29.27 29.13 11.46
C MET A 412 30.49 28.25 11.20
N ARG A 413 31.63 28.53 11.84
CA ARG A 413 32.86 27.74 11.70
C ARG A 413 32.70 26.32 12.25
N VAL A 414 32.12 26.20 13.44
CA VAL A 414 31.86 24.91 14.09
C VAL A 414 30.93 24.06 13.23
N TRP A 415 29.79 24.61 12.79
CA TRP A 415 28.81 23.85 12.01
C TRP A 415 29.26 23.55 10.58
N ARG A 416 30.10 24.38 9.98
CA ARG A 416 30.74 24.03 8.69
C ARG A 416 31.64 22.80 8.83
N LYS A 417 32.40 22.69 9.92
CA LYS A 417 33.21 21.50 10.21
C LYS A 417 32.33 20.29 10.47
N ARG A 418 31.36 20.41 11.39
CA ARG A 418 30.43 19.33 11.75
C ARG A 418 29.60 18.84 10.56
N TYR A 419 29.15 19.71 9.67
CA TYR A 419 28.39 19.31 8.49
C TYR A 419 29.24 18.50 7.49
N ASN A 420 30.53 18.81 7.35
CA ASN A 420 31.44 18.00 6.54
C ASN A 420 31.68 16.62 7.16
N GLU A 421 31.83 16.56 8.49
CA GLU A 421 31.92 15.30 9.25
C GLU A 421 30.61 14.49 9.06
N TYR A 422 29.44 15.13 9.20
CA TYR A 422 28.14 14.49 9.00
C TYR A 422 28.02 13.87 7.63
N ARG A 423 28.45 14.59 6.58
CA ARG A 423 28.43 14.07 5.21
C ARG A 423 29.33 12.85 5.04
N ALA A 424 30.47 12.81 5.70
CA ALA A 424 31.38 11.66 5.67
C ALA A 424 30.78 10.48 6.43
N ASP A 425 30.35 10.70 7.68
CA ASP A 425 29.71 9.70 8.54
C ASP A 425 28.47 9.09 7.86
N MET A 426 27.62 9.94 7.26
CA MET A 426 26.41 9.50 6.55
C MET A 426 26.76 8.74 5.26
N ALA A 427 27.79 9.15 4.51
CA ALA A 427 28.23 8.41 3.33
C ALA A 427 28.76 7.02 3.71
N GLU A 428 29.52 6.92 4.82
CA GLU A 428 29.99 5.65 5.37
C GLU A 428 28.82 4.76 5.80
N ALA A 429 27.88 5.29 6.60
CA ALA A 429 26.69 4.56 7.01
C ALA A 429 25.89 4.02 5.82
N LEU A 430 25.67 4.85 4.79
CA LEU A 430 24.90 4.48 3.60
C LEU A 430 25.65 3.54 2.65
N SER A 431 26.97 3.40 2.80
CA SER A 431 27.81 2.48 2.01
C SER A 431 27.82 1.05 2.54
N SER A 432 27.35 0.83 3.77
CA SER A 432 27.20 -0.52 4.34
C SER A 432 26.11 -1.32 3.61
N CYS A 433 26.39 -2.60 3.32
CA CYS A 433 25.44 -3.51 2.70
C CYS A 433 24.68 -4.30 3.78
N GLY A 434 23.36 -4.14 3.88
CA GLY A 434 22.50 -4.95 4.75
C GLY A 434 21.36 -4.18 5.43
N GLU A 435 20.58 -4.88 6.25
CA GLU A 435 19.46 -4.32 7.04
C GLU A 435 19.93 -3.29 8.09
N SER A 436 21.21 -3.32 8.49
CA SER A 436 21.82 -2.40 9.46
C SER A 436 22.05 -0.97 8.94
N LYS A 437 21.85 -0.71 7.65
CA LYS A 437 22.13 0.61 7.05
C LYS A 437 21.23 1.70 7.62
N ASN A 438 19.96 1.40 7.85
CA ASN A 438 19.01 2.36 8.42
C ASN A 438 19.36 2.67 9.88
N ASP A 439 19.73 1.65 10.65
CA ASP A 439 20.17 1.81 12.04
C ASP A 439 21.42 2.69 12.13
N LEU A 440 22.42 2.44 11.27
CA LEU A 440 23.63 3.26 11.20
C LEU A 440 23.32 4.71 10.79
N ALA A 441 22.41 4.93 9.84
CA ALA A 441 22.00 6.28 9.47
C ALA A 441 21.28 7.01 10.62
N ASN A 442 20.45 6.29 11.38
CA ASN A 442 19.76 6.82 12.57
C ASN A 442 20.75 7.18 13.69
N GLU A 443 21.78 6.35 13.92
CA GLU A 443 22.86 6.66 14.87
C GLU A 443 23.65 7.91 14.46
N VAL A 444 23.91 8.10 13.17
CA VAL A 444 24.52 9.34 12.67
C VAL A 444 23.60 10.53 12.97
N ILE A 445 22.30 10.46 12.64
CA ILE A 445 21.35 11.54 12.94
C ILE A 445 21.34 11.86 14.45
N LYS A 446 21.26 10.83 15.29
CA LYS A 446 21.28 10.95 16.75
C LYS A 446 22.53 11.65 17.26
N LYS A 447 23.72 11.28 16.76
CA LYS A 447 24.99 11.94 17.10
C LYS A 447 24.94 13.45 16.81
N TYR A 448 24.42 13.87 15.66
CA TYR A 448 24.38 15.29 15.31
C TYR A 448 23.26 16.06 16.02
N LYS A 449 22.15 15.41 16.40
CA LYS A 449 21.15 15.98 17.33
C LYS A 449 21.78 16.26 18.70
N GLN A 450 22.53 15.31 19.27
CA GLN A 450 23.25 15.51 20.53
C GLN A 450 24.27 16.66 20.46
N LEU A 451 24.92 16.85 19.31
CA LEU A 451 25.82 17.99 19.11
C LEU A 451 25.11 19.35 19.02
N LEU A 452 23.83 19.37 18.65
CA LEU A 452 23.01 20.57 18.58
C LEU A 452 22.33 20.89 19.92
N TYR A 453 21.65 19.91 20.51
CA TYR A 453 20.81 20.09 21.69
C TYR A 453 21.54 19.73 23.00
N GLY A 454 22.67 19.02 22.94
CA GLY A 454 23.27 18.42 24.14
C GLY A 454 22.45 17.27 24.73
N ALA A 455 21.41 16.81 24.02
CA ALA A 455 20.48 15.76 24.40
C ALA A 455 19.95 15.05 23.13
N ASP A 456 19.18 13.98 23.30
CA ASP A 456 18.60 13.24 22.17
C ASP A 456 17.47 14.04 21.50
N GLU A 457 16.74 14.84 22.26
CA GLU A 457 15.67 15.72 21.78
C GLU A 457 15.75 17.14 22.37
N LEU A 458 15.08 18.11 21.74
CA LEU A 458 15.12 19.52 22.13
C LEU A 458 14.53 19.75 23.52
N GLU A 459 13.45 19.05 23.88
CA GLU A 459 12.75 19.17 25.15
C GLU A 459 13.60 18.74 26.35
N GLU A 460 14.60 17.90 26.11
CA GLU A 460 15.53 17.38 27.11
C GLU A 460 16.80 18.25 27.22
N SER A 461 16.93 19.27 26.37
CA SER A 461 18.11 20.11 26.31
C SER A 461 18.26 20.98 27.55
N GLY A 462 19.42 20.88 28.20
CA GLY A 462 19.87 21.84 29.22
C GLY A 462 20.54 23.09 28.64
N MET A 463 20.66 23.20 27.31
CA MET A 463 21.38 24.31 26.66
C MET A 463 20.53 25.59 26.62
N ASN A 464 21.20 26.73 26.47
CA ASN A 464 20.51 28.00 26.31
C ASN A 464 19.80 28.03 24.95
N LEU A 465 18.48 28.31 24.93
CA LEU A 465 17.68 28.41 23.71
C LEU A 465 18.28 29.35 22.66
N ARG A 466 18.95 30.44 23.08
CA ARG A 466 19.63 31.34 22.14
C ARG A 466 20.82 30.68 21.45
N GLU A 467 21.57 29.85 22.17
CA GLU A 467 22.70 29.10 21.60
C GLU A 467 22.21 28.03 20.62
N ILE A 468 21.14 27.31 20.97
CA ILE A 468 20.47 26.36 20.06
C ILE A 468 19.98 27.08 18.81
N TYR A 469 19.35 28.24 18.97
CA TYR A 469 18.87 29.06 17.86
C TYR A 469 20.00 29.52 16.92
N ASP A 470 21.11 30.03 17.48
CA ASP A 470 22.28 30.44 16.69
C ASP A 470 22.89 29.24 15.94
N ASN A 471 22.95 28.08 16.59
CA ASN A 471 23.39 26.82 16.00
C ASN A 471 22.48 26.36 14.85
N ALA A 472 21.15 26.38 15.04
CA ALA A 472 20.18 26.02 14.00
C ALA A 472 20.29 26.95 12.78
N LEU A 473 20.44 28.27 12.99
CA LEU A 473 20.69 29.22 11.91
C LEU A 473 22.02 28.95 11.17
N ALA A 474 23.06 28.59 11.91
CA ALA A 474 24.34 28.22 11.30
C ALA A 474 24.21 26.98 10.41
N ILE A 475 23.51 25.94 10.88
CA ILE A 475 23.21 24.72 10.12
C ILE A 475 22.46 25.09 8.84
N TYR A 476 21.40 25.90 8.95
CA TYR A 476 20.62 26.35 7.80
C TYR A 476 21.50 27.02 6.75
N HIS A 477 22.34 27.99 7.14
CA HIS A 477 23.21 28.66 6.18
C HIS A 477 24.25 27.73 5.56
N VAL A 478 24.92 26.90 6.35
CA VAL A 478 25.94 25.96 5.88
C VAL A 478 25.34 24.97 4.87
N CYS A 479 24.15 24.43 5.16
CA CYS A 479 23.49 23.47 4.28
C CYS A 479 23.05 24.10 2.96
N TYR A 480 22.44 25.28 3.00
CA TYR A 480 21.96 25.95 1.79
C TYR A 480 23.12 26.47 0.93
N ASP A 481 24.20 26.96 1.54
CA ASP A 481 25.41 27.35 0.80
C ASP A 481 26.05 26.15 0.11
N HIS A 482 26.09 24.99 0.79
CA HIS A 482 26.54 23.76 0.18
C HIS A 482 25.62 23.30 -0.94
N ALA A 483 24.30 23.28 -0.72
CA ALA A 483 23.29 22.88 -1.68
C ALA A 483 23.36 23.73 -2.96
N LYS A 484 23.51 25.05 -2.81
CA LYS A 484 23.78 25.99 -3.92
C LYS A 484 25.06 25.63 -4.68
N ALA A 485 26.16 25.41 -3.95
CA ALA A 485 27.46 25.11 -4.56
C ALA A 485 27.46 23.82 -5.40
N VAL A 486 26.68 22.81 -5.00
CA VAL A 486 26.56 21.53 -5.74
C VAL A 486 25.31 21.44 -6.62
N SER A 487 24.47 22.47 -6.62
CA SER A 487 23.18 22.51 -7.35
C SER A 487 22.26 21.31 -7.04
N ASP A 488 22.18 20.91 -5.75
CA ASP A 488 21.34 19.78 -5.30
C ASP A 488 20.52 20.18 -4.07
N VAL A 489 19.23 20.45 -4.29
CA VAL A 489 18.26 20.87 -3.24
C VAL A 489 18.08 19.81 -2.14
N ARG A 490 18.34 18.54 -2.42
CA ARG A 490 18.24 17.47 -1.42
C ARG A 490 19.26 17.62 -0.30
N LYS A 491 20.33 18.40 -0.52
CA LYS A 491 21.35 18.72 0.50
C LYS A 491 20.84 19.68 1.57
N CYS A 492 19.75 20.42 1.31
CA CYS A 492 19.08 21.24 2.31
C CYS A 492 18.43 20.39 3.43
N GLY A 493 18.13 19.11 3.14
CA GLY A 493 17.36 18.25 4.03
C GLY A 493 18.03 17.85 5.33
N PHE A 494 19.31 18.15 5.55
CA PHE A 494 19.91 18.00 6.89
C PHE A 494 19.29 19.00 7.87
N THR A 495 18.97 20.21 7.40
CA THR A 495 18.40 21.29 8.22
C THR A 495 17.00 20.96 8.76
N TRP A 496 16.26 20.12 8.05
CA TRP A 496 14.83 19.88 8.28
C TRP A 496 14.53 18.49 8.84
N ARG A 497 15.56 17.68 9.11
CA ARG A 497 15.42 16.35 9.71
C ARG A 497 15.49 16.47 11.23
N ASP A 498 14.40 16.87 11.87
CA ASP A 498 14.21 16.93 13.33
C ASP A 498 15.40 17.53 14.12
N ILE A 499 16.12 18.48 13.49
CA ILE A 499 17.26 19.27 13.98
C ILE A 499 16.79 20.72 14.11
#